data_AF-A0A060WHB3-F1
#
_entry.id   AF-A0A060WHB3-F1
#
_cell.length_a   1.000
_cell.length_b   1.000
_cell.length_c   1.000
_cell.angle_alpha   90.00
_cell.angle_beta   90.00
_cell.angle_gamma   90.00
#
_symmetry.space_group_name_H-M   'P 1'
#
loop_
_entity.id
_entity.type
_entity.pdbx_description
1 polymer ?
#
loop_
_entity_poly.entity_id
_entity_poly.type
_entity_poly.pdbx_seq_one_letter_code
_entity_poly.pdbx_strand_id
1 'polypeptide(L)'
;MSCHQTSAAGSGTDDYSVQQENELEALASIFGDDFQDLRNNRPWKIKRPPEVYLCLRPNGLSNGKESYVTVDLQVKIPPTYPDVPPELDLKNAKGLSNDNLQNLQTELTKLAAERCGEVMIYELADHVQGFLSEHNKRPSSSFHEEMLKNQRLQQERLALEEQKRLDQRRRQEEQTKFEIMAEIQRREEEKREEKKRKEMAKQERFDSLDQPAIESCSVLGSSPCSPGPPPELTEPRKGANHRRRTNSNTRHRHGPATYIPKI
;
A
#
# COMPACT_ATOMS: atom_id res chain seq x y z
N MET A 1 -29.62 -75.50 -46.06
CA MET A 1 -28.65 -74.54 -46.61
C MET A 1 -28.73 -73.33 -45.67
N SER A 2 -27.89 -73.18 -44.63
CA SER A 2 -26.43 -73.25 -44.55
C SER A 2 -25.75 -72.00 -45.12
N CYS A 3 -24.97 -71.34 -44.24
CA CYS A 3 -23.95 -70.29 -44.45
C CYS A 3 -24.34 -69.02 -45.26
N HIS A 4 -23.79 -67.84 -44.96
CA HIS A 4 -22.56 -67.55 -44.21
C HIS A 4 -22.74 -66.58 -43.04
N GLN A 5 -21.91 -66.78 -42.02
CA GLN A 5 -21.70 -65.90 -40.89
C GLN A 5 -20.32 -65.26 -41.07
N THR A 6 -20.26 -63.98 -41.41
CA THR A 6 -19.00 -63.26 -41.66
C THR A 6 -18.51 -62.59 -40.39
N SER A 7 -17.72 -63.32 -39.61
CA SER A 7 -17.06 -62.80 -38.41
C SER A 7 -15.93 -61.83 -38.78
N ALA A 8 -16.10 -60.54 -38.49
CA ALA A 8 -15.06 -59.51 -38.65
C ALA A 8 -14.45 -59.15 -37.28
N ALA A 9 -13.62 -60.05 -36.73
CA ALA A 9 -12.99 -59.87 -35.43
C ALA A 9 -11.46 -60.02 -35.55
N GLY A 10 -10.75 -58.90 -35.77
CA GLY A 10 -9.29 -58.90 -35.86
C GLY A 10 -8.64 -57.74 -36.65
N SER A 11 -9.15 -56.51 -36.56
CA SER A 11 -8.55 -55.35 -37.27
C SER A 11 -8.41 -54.05 -36.45
N GLY A 12 -9.27 -53.79 -35.46
CA GLY A 12 -9.31 -52.47 -34.80
C GLY A 12 -8.21 -52.19 -33.76
N THR A 13 -7.54 -53.21 -33.21
CA THR A 13 -6.54 -53.00 -32.13
C THR A 13 -5.31 -52.22 -32.56
N ASP A 14 -4.95 -52.37 -33.83
CA ASP A 14 -3.75 -51.76 -34.39
C ASP A 14 -4.05 -50.31 -34.78
N ASP A 15 -5.26 -50.02 -35.27
CA ASP A 15 -5.77 -48.67 -35.52
C ASP A 15 -5.82 -47.83 -34.23
N TYR A 16 -6.41 -48.34 -33.14
CA TYR A 16 -6.41 -47.63 -31.84
C TYR A 16 -4.98 -47.36 -31.36
N SER A 17 -4.07 -48.33 -31.51
CA SER A 17 -2.67 -48.18 -31.10
C SER A 17 -1.98 -47.06 -31.88
N VAL A 18 -2.17 -46.99 -33.21
CA VAL A 18 -1.62 -45.92 -34.05
C VAL A 18 -2.23 -44.55 -33.72
N GLN A 19 -3.55 -44.47 -33.49
CA GLN A 19 -4.19 -43.22 -33.07
C GLN A 19 -3.64 -42.71 -31.73
N GLN A 20 -3.43 -43.61 -30.77
CA GLN A 20 -2.87 -43.29 -29.46
C GLN A 20 -1.43 -42.77 -29.56
N GLU A 21 -0.52 -43.46 -30.25
CA GLU A 21 0.87 -42.98 -30.38
C GLU A 21 0.94 -41.64 -31.14
N ASN A 22 0.11 -41.44 -32.19
CA ASN A 22 0.05 -40.19 -32.94
C ASN A 22 -0.40 -39.00 -32.06
N GLU A 23 -1.39 -39.21 -31.17
CA GLU A 23 -1.80 -38.17 -30.22
C GLU A 23 -0.70 -37.91 -29.18
N LEU A 24 -0.05 -38.95 -28.65
CA LEU A 24 1.03 -38.78 -27.68
C LEU A 24 2.26 -38.07 -28.28
N GLU A 25 2.61 -38.31 -29.55
CA GLU A 25 3.65 -37.57 -30.26
C GLU A 25 3.25 -36.09 -30.47
N ALA A 26 2.00 -35.83 -30.85
CA ALA A 26 1.50 -34.46 -30.97
C ALA A 26 1.51 -33.71 -29.63
N LEU A 27 1.07 -34.35 -28.54
CA LEU A 27 1.11 -33.78 -27.19
C LEU A 27 2.55 -33.50 -26.74
N ALA A 28 3.49 -34.42 -26.98
CA ALA A 28 4.91 -34.21 -26.70
C ALA A 28 5.48 -33.02 -27.50
N SER A 29 5.07 -32.83 -28.75
CA SER A 29 5.48 -31.69 -29.57
C SER A 29 4.82 -30.36 -29.18
N ILE A 30 3.64 -30.38 -28.55
CA ILE A 30 2.89 -29.18 -28.13
C ILE A 30 3.35 -28.70 -26.75
N PHE A 31 3.52 -29.63 -25.81
CA PHE A 31 3.78 -29.33 -24.40
C PHE A 31 5.26 -29.48 -24.00
N GLY A 32 6.09 -30.18 -24.78
CA GLY A 32 7.52 -30.34 -24.51
C GLY A 32 7.81 -30.90 -23.12
N ASP A 33 8.61 -30.17 -22.33
CA ASP A 33 9.01 -30.55 -20.97
C ASP A 33 7.82 -30.73 -19.98
N ASP A 34 6.65 -30.18 -20.30
CA ASP A 34 5.43 -30.32 -19.49
C ASP A 34 4.68 -31.64 -19.72
N PHE A 35 5.02 -32.40 -20.75
CA PHE A 35 4.44 -33.72 -21.04
C PHE A 35 5.40 -34.84 -20.64
N GLN A 36 4.90 -35.86 -19.93
CA GLN A 36 5.69 -37.01 -19.49
C GLN A 36 4.97 -38.33 -19.71
N ASP A 37 5.52 -39.17 -20.59
CA ASP A 37 5.10 -40.56 -20.78
C ASP A 37 5.79 -41.49 -19.77
N LEU A 38 5.01 -42.09 -18.88
CA LEU A 38 5.52 -42.96 -17.82
C LEU A 38 5.99 -44.34 -18.32
N ARG A 39 5.61 -44.75 -19.54
CA ARG A 39 6.06 -46.01 -20.15
C ARG A 39 7.59 -46.06 -20.24
N ASN A 40 8.21 -44.91 -20.50
CA ASN A 40 9.66 -44.75 -20.61
C ASN A 40 10.42 -44.87 -19.27
N ASN A 41 9.72 -44.79 -18.14
CA ASN A 41 10.30 -44.73 -16.79
C ASN A 41 10.21 -46.07 -16.02
N ARG A 42 10.16 -47.22 -16.73
CA ARG A 42 9.98 -48.56 -16.13
C ARG A 42 10.88 -49.62 -16.79
N PRO A 43 11.89 -50.19 -16.09
CA PRO A 43 12.84 -51.16 -16.67
C PRO A 43 12.29 -52.52 -17.13
N TRP A 44 10.99 -52.79 -16.97
CA TRP A 44 10.40 -54.13 -17.12
C TRP A 44 9.30 -54.14 -18.19
N LYS A 45 9.38 -55.10 -19.12
CA LYS A 45 8.50 -55.24 -20.30
C LYS A 45 7.07 -55.73 -19.96
N ILE A 46 6.41 -55.12 -18.99
CA ILE A 46 5.01 -55.39 -18.64
C ILE A 46 4.14 -54.53 -19.54
N LYS A 47 3.38 -55.14 -20.47
CA LYS A 47 2.33 -54.41 -21.20
C LYS A 47 1.33 -53.83 -20.18
N ARG A 48 1.22 -52.51 -20.15
CA ARG A 48 0.21 -51.75 -19.41
C ARG A 48 -0.46 -50.77 -20.39
N PRO A 49 -1.68 -50.29 -20.09
CA PRO A 49 -2.25 -49.17 -20.84
C PRO A 49 -1.32 -47.94 -20.72
N PRO A 50 -1.19 -47.09 -21.76
CA PRO A 50 -0.39 -45.88 -21.66
C PRO A 50 -0.84 -44.99 -20.50
N GLU A 51 0.12 -44.41 -19.79
CA GLU A 51 -0.12 -43.53 -18.65
C GLU A 51 0.80 -42.32 -18.78
N VAL A 52 0.20 -41.14 -18.88
CA VAL A 52 0.90 -39.87 -19.16
C VAL A 52 0.51 -38.79 -18.14
N TYR A 53 1.42 -37.84 -17.93
CA TYR A 53 1.19 -36.63 -17.16
C TYR A 53 1.35 -35.38 -18.03
N LEU A 54 0.49 -34.38 -17.80
CA LEU A 54 0.65 -33.01 -18.32
C LEU A 54 0.67 -31.99 -17.17
N CYS A 55 1.75 -31.21 -17.08
CA CYS A 55 1.96 -30.16 -16.06
C CYS A 55 1.27 -28.85 -16.46
N LEU A 56 -0.06 -28.78 -16.30
CA LEU A 56 -0.88 -27.72 -16.89
C LEU A 56 -0.89 -26.41 -16.09
N ARG A 57 -0.89 -25.31 -16.85
CA ARG A 57 -0.81 -23.92 -16.37
C ARG A 57 -1.81 -23.02 -17.12
N PRO A 58 -2.27 -21.90 -16.52
CA PRO A 58 -3.15 -20.92 -17.17
C PRO A 58 -2.73 -20.56 -18.62
N ASN A 59 -3.69 -20.60 -19.53
CA ASN A 59 -3.51 -20.11 -20.90
C ASN A 59 -3.23 -18.60 -20.95
N GLY A 60 -2.31 -18.17 -21.83
CA GLY A 60 -2.02 -16.75 -22.06
C GLY A 60 -1.18 -16.05 -20.99
N LEU A 61 -0.25 -16.79 -20.34
CA LEU A 61 0.80 -16.26 -19.44
C LEU A 61 1.98 -15.64 -20.20
N SER A 62 1.72 -14.85 -21.24
CA SER A 62 2.75 -13.99 -21.83
C SER A 62 2.95 -12.72 -20.99
N ASN A 63 4.17 -12.19 -21.02
CA ASN A 63 4.55 -10.85 -20.54
C ASN A 63 4.21 -10.55 -19.07
N GLY A 64 4.76 -11.33 -18.13
CA GLY A 64 4.86 -10.93 -16.72
C GLY A 64 3.61 -11.17 -15.86
N LYS A 65 2.67 -12.00 -16.32
CA LYS A 65 1.67 -12.62 -15.44
C LYS A 65 2.31 -13.79 -14.70
N GLU A 66 2.21 -13.81 -13.37
CA GLU A 66 2.63 -14.95 -12.56
C GLU A 66 1.57 -16.06 -12.58
N SER A 67 2.01 -17.32 -12.48
CA SER A 67 1.13 -18.49 -12.36
C SER A 67 0.94 -18.82 -10.88
N TYR A 68 -0.24 -18.52 -10.33
CA TYR A 68 -0.58 -18.83 -8.94
C TYR A 68 -1.28 -20.18 -8.80
N VAL A 69 -1.87 -20.67 -9.90
CA VAL A 69 -2.48 -22.00 -10.01
C VAL A 69 -1.70 -22.90 -10.97
N THR A 70 -1.66 -24.20 -10.67
CA THR A 70 -1.15 -25.28 -11.54
C THR A 70 -1.87 -26.58 -11.21
N VAL A 71 -2.00 -27.52 -12.15
CA VAL A 71 -2.42 -28.90 -11.85
C VAL A 71 -1.75 -29.88 -12.81
N ASP A 72 -1.41 -31.06 -12.31
CA ASP A 72 -0.82 -32.12 -13.11
C ASP A 72 -1.96 -33.07 -13.53
N LEU A 73 -2.32 -33.09 -14.82
CA LEU A 73 -3.35 -33.97 -15.35
C LEU A 73 -2.74 -35.35 -15.62
N GLN A 74 -3.13 -36.36 -14.82
CA GLN A 74 -2.79 -37.76 -15.04
C GLN A 74 -3.86 -38.40 -15.94
N VAL A 75 -3.42 -39.02 -17.04
CA VAL A 75 -4.30 -39.69 -18.02
C VAL A 75 -3.86 -41.14 -18.17
N LYS A 76 -4.80 -42.10 -18.01
CA LYS A 76 -4.59 -43.50 -18.40
C LYS A 76 -5.46 -43.84 -19.59
N ILE A 77 -4.84 -44.30 -20.66
CA ILE A 77 -5.47 -44.52 -21.96
C ILE A 77 -5.87 -46.00 -22.06
N PRO A 78 -7.17 -46.36 -22.06
CA PRO A 78 -7.59 -47.75 -22.21
C PRO A 78 -7.27 -48.28 -23.62
N PRO A 79 -7.08 -49.60 -23.83
CA PRO A 79 -6.78 -50.17 -25.15
C PRO A 79 -7.85 -49.97 -26.24
N THR A 80 -9.02 -49.46 -25.85
CA THR A 80 -10.18 -49.14 -26.72
C THR A 80 -10.46 -47.64 -26.78
N TYR A 81 -9.50 -46.79 -26.40
CA TYR A 81 -9.55 -45.35 -26.66
C TYR A 81 -9.29 -45.08 -28.16
N PRO A 82 -10.04 -44.19 -28.82
CA PRO A 82 -10.93 -43.18 -28.25
C PRO A 82 -12.40 -43.57 -28.02
N ASP A 83 -12.85 -44.76 -28.44
CA ASP A 83 -14.25 -45.21 -28.29
C ASP A 83 -14.72 -45.30 -26.82
N VAL A 84 -13.77 -45.47 -25.90
CA VAL A 84 -13.96 -45.45 -24.44
C VAL A 84 -13.11 -44.32 -23.86
N PRO A 85 -13.66 -43.47 -22.95
CA PRO A 85 -12.93 -42.32 -22.44
C PRO A 85 -11.77 -42.76 -21.53
N PRO A 86 -10.70 -41.96 -21.43
CA PRO A 86 -9.56 -42.26 -20.58
C PRO A 86 -9.89 -42.09 -19.08
N GLU A 87 -9.14 -42.77 -18.22
CA GLU A 87 -9.16 -42.46 -16.78
C GLU A 87 -8.41 -41.15 -16.53
N LEU A 88 -9.10 -40.15 -15.98
CA LEU A 88 -8.56 -38.81 -15.70
C LEU A 88 -8.45 -38.58 -14.19
N ASP A 89 -7.31 -38.07 -13.72
CA ASP A 89 -7.06 -37.83 -12.29
C ASP A 89 -6.19 -36.57 -12.10
N LEU A 90 -6.63 -35.63 -11.27
CA LEU A 90 -5.97 -34.33 -11.07
C LEU A 90 -5.01 -34.36 -9.87
N LYS A 91 -3.70 -34.29 -10.15
CA LYS A 91 -2.61 -34.38 -9.16
C LYS A 91 -1.92 -33.03 -8.91
N ASN A 92 -1.22 -32.96 -7.77
CA ASN A 92 -0.31 -31.88 -7.39
C ASN A 92 -0.87 -30.44 -7.52
N ALA A 93 -2.19 -30.28 -7.42
CA ALA A 93 -2.88 -29.01 -7.60
C ALA A 93 -2.39 -27.94 -6.62
N LYS A 94 -2.13 -26.74 -7.13
CA LYS A 94 -1.69 -25.57 -6.36
C LYS A 94 -2.62 -24.40 -6.66
N GLY A 95 -2.88 -23.57 -5.66
CA GLY A 95 -3.72 -22.36 -5.76
C GLY A 95 -5.23 -22.57 -5.96
N LEU A 96 -5.68 -23.76 -6.36
CA LEU A 96 -7.10 -24.13 -6.43
C LEU A 96 -7.65 -24.53 -5.05
N SER A 97 -8.95 -24.29 -4.83
CA SER A 97 -9.70 -24.93 -3.74
C SER A 97 -10.04 -26.39 -4.09
N ASN A 98 -10.34 -27.19 -3.07
CA ASN A 98 -10.78 -28.57 -3.28
C ASN A 98 -12.10 -28.63 -4.08
N ASP A 99 -13.04 -27.71 -3.81
CA ASP A 99 -14.33 -27.65 -4.49
C ASP A 99 -14.16 -27.37 -6.00
N ASN A 100 -13.24 -26.46 -6.35
CA ASN A 100 -12.90 -26.18 -7.74
C ASN A 100 -12.23 -27.37 -8.43
N LEU A 101 -11.41 -28.13 -7.70
CA LEU A 101 -10.80 -29.37 -8.23
C LEU A 101 -11.85 -30.45 -8.48
N GLN A 102 -12.81 -30.65 -7.57
CA GLN A 102 -13.92 -31.59 -7.75
C GLN A 102 -14.85 -31.17 -8.90
N ASN A 103 -15.10 -29.86 -9.06
CA ASN A 103 -15.86 -29.34 -10.18
C ASN A 103 -15.13 -29.58 -11.52
N LEU A 104 -13.84 -29.22 -11.62
CA LEU A 104 -13.03 -29.47 -12.82
C LEU A 104 -12.94 -30.97 -13.16
N GLN A 105 -12.74 -31.84 -12.16
CA GLN A 105 -12.77 -33.29 -12.36
C GLN A 105 -14.12 -33.76 -12.95
N THR A 106 -15.24 -33.18 -12.50
CA THR A 106 -16.59 -33.49 -12.99
C THR A 106 -16.80 -32.99 -14.42
N GLU A 107 -16.34 -31.78 -14.74
CA GLU A 107 -16.37 -31.21 -16.09
C GLU A 107 -15.55 -32.05 -17.07
N LEU A 108 -14.33 -32.48 -16.68
CA LEU A 108 -13.48 -33.33 -17.52
C LEU A 108 -14.07 -34.72 -17.75
N THR A 109 -14.62 -35.36 -16.71
CA THR A 109 -15.31 -36.66 -16.87
C THR A 109 -16.53 -36.54 -17.79
N LYS A 110 -17.27 -35.42 -17.75
CA LYS A 110 -18.35 -35.13 -18.70
C LYS A 110 -17.82 -34.91 -20.13
N LEU A 111 -16.81 -34.05 -20.29
CA LEU A 111 -16.25 -33.69 -21.60
C LEU A 111 -15.65 -34.91 -22.31
N ALA A 112 -14.93 -35.78 -21.59
CA ALA A 112 -14.42 -37.03 -22.14
C ALA A 112 -15.54 -37.96 -22.63
N ALA A 113 -16.66 -38.05 -21.90
CA ALA A 113 -17.83 -38.81 -22.32
C ALA A 113 -18.56 -38.20 -23.54
N GLU A 114 -18.51 -36.87 -23.71
CA GLU A 114 -19.05 -36.15 -24.87
C GLU A 114 -18.12 -36.20 -26.11
N ARG A 115 -16.86 -36.62 -25.94
CA ARG A 115 -15.84 -36.72 -27.02
C ARG A 115 -15.45 -38.15 -27.42
N CYS A 116 -16.10 -39.17 -26.87
CA CYS A 116 -15.84 -40.57 -27.23
C CYS A 116 -15.97 -40.81 -28.75
N GLY A 117 -14.98 -41.53 -29.32
CA GLY A 117 -14.87 -41.82 -30.76
C GLY A 117 -13.84 -40.97 -31.52
N GLU A 118 -13.34 -39.87 -30.94
CA GLU A 118 -12.22 -39.08 -31.49
C GLU A 118 -11.16 -38.80 -30.42
N VAL A 119 -9.92 -38.53 -30.84
CA VAL A 119 -8.81 -38.22 -29.92
C VAL A 119 -9.04 -36.88 -29.21
N MET A 120 -8.91 -36.87 -27.87
CA MET A 120 -9.53 -35.86 -26.99
C MET A 120 -8.61 -35.30 -25.88
N ILE A 121 -7.41 -35.84 -25.67
CA ILE A 121 -6.54 -35.45 -24.53
C ILE A 121 -6.07 -34.00 -24.69
N TYR A 122 -5.83 -33.54 -25.91
CA TYR A 122 -5.52 -32.12 -26.16
C TYR A 122 -6.68 -31.18 -25.77
N GLU A 123 -7.92 -31.53 -26.08
CA GLU A 123 -9.09 -30.72 -25.71
C GLU A 123 -9.33 -30.73 -24.19
N LEU A 124 -9.17 -31.89 -23.55
CA LEU A 124 -9.20 -32.00 -22.08
C LEU A 124 -8.11 -31.13 -21.42
N ALA A 125 -6.91 -31.08 -22.00
CA ALA A 125 -5.83 -30.22 -21.53
C ALA A 125 -6.16 -28.73 -21.70
N ASP A 126 -6.66 -28.30 -22.87
CA ASP A 126 -7.03 -26.90 -23.09
C ASP A 126 -8.18 -26.45 -22.17
N HIS A 127 -9.18 -27.32 -21.91
CA HIS A 127 -10.24 -27.06 -20.93
C HIS A 127 -9.67 -26.84 -19.53
N VAL A 128 -8.72 -27.66 -19.07
CA VAL A 128 -8.00 -27.42 -17.81
C VAL A 128 -7.28 -26.06 -17.84
N GLN A 129 -6.56 -25.73 -18.92
CA GLN A 129 -5.80 -24.47 -19.00
C GLN A 129 -6.71 -23.23 -19.05
N GLY A 130 -7.90 -23.35 -19.64
CA GLY A 130 -8.98 -22.35 -19.59
C GLY A 130 -9.54 -22.17 -18.17
N PHE A 131 -9.91 -23.27 -17.51
CA PHE A 131 -10.39 -23.27 -16.12
C PHE A 131 -9.35 -22.70 -15.15
N LEU A 132 -8.08 -23.07 -15.31
CA LEU A 132 -6.95 -22.50 -14.57
C LEU A 132 -6.83 -20.98 -14.80
N SER A 133 -7.05 -20.49 -16.02
CA SER A 133 -7.00 -19.05 -16.32
C SER A 133 -8.10 -18.24 -15.62
N GLU A 134 -9.34 -18.75 -15.56
CA GLU A 134 -10.41 -18.10 -14.78
C GLU A 134 -10.10 -18.11 -13.27
N HIS A 135 -9.44 -19.17 -12.80
CA HIS A 135 -9.12 -19.38 -11.39
C HIS A 135 -7.75 -18.85 -10.95
N ASN A 136 -6.94 -18.26 -11.86
CA ASN A 136 -5.61 -17.70 -11.56
C ASN A 136 -5.68 -16.37 -10.80
N LYS A 137 -6.36 -16.36 -9.65
CA LYS A 137 -6.46 -15.24 -8.73
C LYS A 137 -5.12 -15.07 -8.03
N ARG A 138 -4.62 -13.84 -7.95
CA ARG A 138 -3.49 -13.53 -7.06
C ARG A 138 -3.84 -13.99 -5.65
N PRO A 139 -2.92 -14.62 -4.89
CA PRO A 139 -3.05 -14.75 -3.45
C PRO A 139 -3.42 -13.40 -2.86
N SER A 140 -4.43 -13.36 -1.99
CA SER A 140 -4.84 -12.13 -1.30
C SER A 140 -3.61 -11.47 -0.68
N SER A 141 -3.41 -10.18 -0.97
CA SER A 141 -2.22 -9.39 -0.62
C SER A 141 -1.61 -9.85 0.70
N SER A 142 -0.39 -10.39 0.65
CA SER A 142 0.26 -11.00 1.81
C SER A 142 0.22 -10.05 3.01
N PHE A 143 0.16 -10.60 4.23
CA PHE A 143 0.19 -9.83 5.48
C PHE A 143 1.30 -8.75 5.49
N HIS A 144 2.41 -8.99 4.80
CA HIS A 144 3.47 -8.01 4.57
C HIS A 144 3.05 -6.80 3.72
N GLU A 145 2.32 -7.01 2.61
CA GLU A 145 1.81 -5.94 1.73
C GLU A 145 0.71 -5.12 2.43
N GLU A 146 -0.19 -5.79 3.16
CA GLU A 146 -1.20 -5.10 3.98
C GLU A 146 -0.55 -4.28 5.11
N MET A 147 0.46 -4.83 5.79
CA MET A 147 1.25 -4.11 6.79
C MET A 147 1.99 -2.89 6.18
N LEU A 148 2.58 -3.03 4.98
CA LEU A 148 3.18 -1.92 4.24
C LEU A 148 2.15 -0.86 3.80
N LYS A 149 0.92 -1.25 3.47
CA LYS A 149 -0.18 -0.34 3.14
C LYS A 149 -0.63 0.44 4.39
N ASN A 150 -0.85 -0.25 5.50
CA ASN A 150 -1.26 0.35 6.76
C ASN A 150 -0.16 1.27 7.35
N GLN A 151 1.11 0.90 7.23
CA GLN A 151 2.23 1.75 7.63
C GLN A 151 2.30 3.05 6.82
N ARG A 152 2.10 2.99 5.50
CA ARG A 152 2.05 4.20 4.64
C ARG A 152 0.89 5.12 5.02
N LEU A 153 -0.31 4.58 5.22
CA LEU A 153 -1.48 5.35 5.67
C LEU A 153 -1.24 6.00 7.05
N GLN A 154 -0.54 5.32 7.96
CA GLN A 154 -0.19 5.88 9.26
C GLN A 154 0.85 7.01 9.16
N GLN A 155 1.85 6.88 8.28
CA GLN A 155 2.84 7.94 8.00
C GLN A 155 2.18 9.17 7.36
N GLU A 156 1.33 8.97 6.35
CA GLU A 156 0.59 10.05 5.67
C GLU A 156 -0.31 10.82 6.66
N ARG A 157 -1.03 10.10 7.53
CA ARG A 157 -1.87 10.71 8.58
C ARG A 157 -1.05 11.59 9.53
N LEU A 158 0.11 11.11 9.97
CA LEU A 158 1.01 11.86 10.87
C LEU A 158 1.62 13.09 10.18
N ALA A 159 2.04 12.95 8.92
CA ALA A 159 2.56 14.07 8.13
C ALA A 159 1.50 15.17 7.92
N LEU A 160 0.25 14.78 7.63
CA LEU A 160 -0.87 15.71 7.50
C LEU A 160 -1.23 16.41 8.83
N GLU A 161 -1.11 15.72 9.95
CA GLU A 161 -1.32 16.27 11.29
C GLU A 161 -0.22 17.28 11.67
N GLU A 162 1.05 16.94 11.40
CA GLU A 162 2.18 17.84 11.61
C GLU A 162 2.10 19.08 10.70
N GLN A 163 1.77 18.90 9.41
CA GLN A 163 1.58 20.00 8.45
C GLN A 163 0.49 20.96 8.92
N LYS A 164 -0.67 20.45 9.36
CA LYS A 164 -1.75 21.27 9.92
C LYS A 164 -1.30 22.05 11.16
N ARG A 165 -0.51 21.43 12.04
CA ARG A 165 0.03 22.11 13.23
C ARG A 165 1.05 23.19 12.87
N LEU A 166 1.87 22.96 11.84
CA LEU A 166 2.83 23.94 11.33
C LEU A 166 2.13 25.13 10.67
N ASP A 167 1.10 24.89 9.84
CA ASP A 167 0.28 25.94 9.23
C ASP A 167 -0.49 26.76 10.29
N GLN A 168 -1.05 26.12 11.32
CA GLN A 168 -1.69 26.84 12.44
C GLN A 168 -0.71 27.76 13.16
N ARG A 169 0.50 27.26 13.47
CA ARG A 169 1.55 28.08 14.08
C ARG A 169 1.95 29.24 13.17
N ARG A 170 2.21 28.99 11.88
CA ARG A 170 2.64 30.05 10.95
C ARG A 170 1.59 31.15 10.85
N ARG A 171 0.29 30.82 10.83
CA ARG A 171 -0.80 31.81 10.87
C ARG A 171 -0.83 32.63 12.15
N GLN A 172 -0.54 32.03 13.31
CA GLN A 172 -0.43 32.76 14.59
C GLN A 172 0.80 33.69 14.61
N GLU A 173 1.93 33.25 14.06
CA GLU A 173 3.14 34.06 13.90
C GLU A 173 2.93 35.20 12.88
N GLU A 174 2.21 34.96 11.79
CA GLU A 174 1.78 35.97 10.80
C GLU A 174 0.82 37.01 11.43
N GLN A 175 -0.18 36.57 12.20
CA GLN A 175 -1.15 37.44 12.91
C GLN A 175 -0.47 38.30 13.97
N THR A 176 0.28 37.70 14.90
CA THR A 176 0.96 38.46 15.97
C THR A 176 2.01 39.42 15.42
N LYS A 177 2.72 39.07 14.33
CA LYS A 177 3.60 40.00 13.61
C LYS A 177 2.83 41.17 13.00
N PHE A 178 1.66 40.93 12.41
CA PHE A 178 0.81 41.98 11.85
C PHE A 178 0.33 42.95 12.95
N GLU A 179 -0.17 42.42 14.07
CA GLU A 179 -0.58 43.21 15.25
C GLU A 179 0.55 44.09 15.78
N ILE A 180 1.76 43.52 15.96
CA ILE A 180 2.94 44.25 16.42
C ILE A 180 3.33 45.37 15.43
N MET A 181 3.32 45.11 14.12
CA MET A 181 3.65 46.14 13.13
C MET A 181 2.60 47.26 13.08
N ALA A 182 1.30 46.93 13.21
CA ALA A 182 0.23 47.91 13.25
C ALA A 182 0.34 48.83 14.49
N GLU A 183 0.64 48.28 15.67
CA GLU A 183 0.83 49.07 16.89
C GLU A 183 2.07 49.97 16.82
N ILE A 184 3.15 49.51 16.18
CA ILE A 184 4.34 50.34 15.92
C ILE A 184 3.99 51.49 14.98
N GLN A 185 3.29 51.21 13.86
CA GLN A 185 2.88 52.25 12.91
C GLN A 185 1.98 53.31 13.57
N ARG A 186 1.00 52.89 14.37
CA ARG A 186 0.11 53.79 15.13
C ARG A 186 0.89 54.72 16.05
N ARG A 187 1.86 54.19 16.81
CA ARG A 187 2.73 54.99 17.70
C ARG A 187 3.69 55.90 16.95
N GLU A 188 4.18 55.49 15.78
CA GLU A 188 5.00 56.38 14.94
C GLU A 188 4.18 57.52 14.34
N GLU A 189 2.93 57.27 13.96
CA GLU A 189 2.01 58.27 13.43
C GLU A 189 1.62 59.31 14.49
N GLU A 190 1.13 58.87 15.65
CA GLU A 190 0.85 59.74 16.80
C GLU A 190 2.06 60.64 17.14
N LYS A 191 3.26 60.05 17.20
CA LYS A 191 4.52 60.77 17.47
C LYS A 191 4.97 61.68 16.32
N ARG A 192 4.51 61.44 15.09
CA ARG A 192 4.77 62.29 13.91
C ARG A 192 3.80 63.48 13.86
N GLU A 193 2.54 63.27 14.22
CA GLU A 193 1.55 64.34 14.37
C GLU A 193 1.85 65.24 15.56
N GLU A 194 2.25 64.68 16.71
CA GLU A 194 2.61 65.46 17.89
C GLU A 194 3.83 66.38 17.61
N LYS A 195 4.80 65.89 16.82
CA LYS A 195 5.92 66.71 16.32
C LYS A 195 5.43 67.85 15.43
N LYS A 196 4.65 67.55 14.38
CA LYS A 196 4.09 68.56 13.46
C LYS A 196 3.31 69.64 14.24
N ARG A 197 2.47 69.24 15.20
CA ARG A 197 1.70 70.16 16.05
C ARG A 197 2.60 71.04 16.91
N LYS A 198 3.68 70.49 17.48
CA LYS A 198 4.69 71.26 18.24
C LYS A 198 5.54 72.18 17.35
N GLU A 199 5.69 71.88 16.07
CA GLU A 199 6.38 72.75 15.10
C GLU A 199 5.46 73.89 14.63
N MET A 200 4.20 73.62 14.27
CA MET A 200 3.25 74.68 13.90
C MET A 200 2.99 75.64 15.08
N ALA A 201 2.79 75.13 16.30
CA ALA A 201 2.61 75.99 17.49
C ALA A 201 3.87 76.80 17.89
N LYS A 202 5.06 76.45 17.36
CA LYS A 202 6.26 77.29 17.45
C LYS A 202 6.28 78.35 16.35
N GLN A 203 5.91 78.00 15.13
CA GLN A 203 5.83 78.93 14.00
C GLN A 203 4.79 80.03 14.26
N GLU A 204 3.58 79.65 14.71
CA GLU A 204 2.52 80.60 15.11
C GLU A 204 3.01 81.56 16.21
N ARG A 205 3.73 81.06 17.22
CA ARG A 205 4.34 81.91 18.25
C ARG A 205 5.44 82.84 17.75
N PHE A 206 6.13 82.48 16.67
CA PHE A 206 7.15 83.32 16.04
C PHE A 206 6.49 84.42 15.21
N ASP A 207 5.53 84.08 14.34
CA ASP A 207 4.67 85.02 13.60
C ASP A 207 3.95 86.02 14.54
N SER A 208 3.53 85.55 15.72
CA SER A 208 2.83 86.37 16.72
C SER A 208 3.72 87.43 17.39
N LEU A 209 5.04 87.38 17.22
CA LEU A 209 5.97 88.36 17.79
C LEU A 209 6.25 89.56 16.87
N ASP A 210 5.90 89.48 15.57
CA ASP A 210 6.11 90.55 14.59
C ASP A 210 4.91 91.52 14.44
N GLN A 211 3.94 91.49 15.36
CA GLN A 211 2.87 92.51 15.45
C GLN A 211 3.28 93.66 16.40
N PRO A 212 3.23 94.93 15.96
CA PRO A 212 3.61 96.07 16.79
C PRO A 212 2.59 96.33 17.92
N ALA A 213 3.09 96.54 19.14
CA ALA A 213 2.28 96.65 20.35
C ALA A 213 1.62 98.03 20.54
N ILE A 214 0.46 98.03 21.22
CA ILE A 214 -0.13 99.18 21.92
C ILE A 214 -0.49 98.75 23.36
N GLU A 215 -0.46 99.69 24.29
CA GLU A 215 -0.18 99.48 25.72
C GLU A 215 -1.41 99.24 26.64
N SER A 216 -1.10 98.96 27.92
CA SER A 216 -1.89 99.26 29.15
C SER A 216 -2.60 98.10 29.89
N CYS A 217 -2.80 98.13 31.22
CA CYS A 217 -2.00 98.69 32.34
C CYS A 217 -2.54 98.16 33.70
N SER A 218 -1.71 98.20 34.76
CA SER A 218 -2.03 98.19 36.21
C SER A 218 -2.88 97.05 36.87
N VAL A 219 -2.36 96.20 37.78
CA VAL A 219 -2.03 96.26 39.25
C VAL A 219 -3.21 96.07 40.26
N LEU A 220 -2.97 95.24 41.30
CA LEU A 220 -3.62 95.07 42.64
C LEU A 220 -4.76 94.03 42.80
N GLY A 221 -4.78 93.27 43.91
CA GLY A 221 -5.92 92.38 44.26
C GLY A 221 -5.77 91.19 45.24
N SER A 222 -5.08 91.32 46.39
CA SER A 222 -5.27 90.56 47.66
C SER A 222 -5.50 89.02 47.74
N SER A 223 -4.62 88.35 48.51
CA SER A 223 -4.81 87.03 49.19
C SER A 223 -5.72 87.19 50.46
N PRO A 224 -6.01 86.15 51.32
CA PRO A 224 -5.54 84.75 51.33
C PRO A 224 -6.61 83.66 51.69
N CYS A 225 -6.23 82.36 51.62
CA CYS A 225 -6.16 81.51 52.83
C CYS A 225 -5.59 80.09 52.58
N SER A 226 -4.67 79.66 53.45
CA SER A 226 -4.38 78.25 53.79
C SER A 226 -4.46 78.13 55.33
N PRO A 227 -4.77 76.94 55.88
CA PRO A 227 -3.72 76.08 56.45
C PRO A 227 -3.99 74.58 56.13
N GLY A 228 -3.16 73.59 56.49
CA GLY A 228 -1.86 73.54 57.21
C GLY A 228 -1.51 72.06 57.51
N PRO A 229 -0.23 71.66 57.68
CA PRO A 229 0.24 70.38 57.12
C PRO A 229 0.77 69.32 58.15
N PRO A 230 2.01 68.74 58.06
CA PRO A 230 2.21 67.28 58.01
C PRO A 230 2.94 66.76 59.30
N PRO A 231 4.01 65.89 59.35
CA PRO A 231 5.04 65.41 58.39
C PRO A 231 4.99 63.85 58.20
N GLU A 232 5.97 63.05 57.72
CA GLU A 232 7.34 63.31 57.23
C GLU A 232 7.82 62.36 56.09
N LEU A 233 8.62 61.31 56.38
CA LEU A 233 9.55 60.59 55.49
C LEU A 233 9.79 59.12 55.89
N THR A 234 10.21 58.27 54.94
CA THR A 234 11.51 57.55 54.99
C THR A 234 11.88 56.85 53.67
N GLU A 235 13.20 56.75 53.38
CA GLU A 235 13.77 56.05 52.21
C GLU A 235 14.50 54.70 52.63
N PRO A 236 15.65 54.24 52.05
CA PRO A 236 15.62 53.14 51.07
C PRO A 236 16.63 51.99 51.30
N ARG A 237 16.72 51.05 50.32
CA ARG A 237 17.71 49.95 50.15
C ARG A 237 17.44 48.73 51.08
N LYS A 238 18.05 47.53 50.93
CA LYS A 238 19.29 47.09 50.23
C LYS A 238 19.29 45.56 49.98
N GLY A 239 20.11 45.07 49.03
CA GLY A 239 20.46 43.64 48.84
C GLY A 239 19.69 42.95 47.69
N ALA A 240 20.24 42.42 46.59
CA ALA A 240 21.59 42.00 46.16
C ALA A 240 22.00 40.52 46.43
N ASN A 241 21.91 39.71 45.37
CA ASN A 241 22.73 38.52 45.03
C ASN A 241 22.88 37.35 46.04
N HIS A 242 22.68 36.11 45.56
CA HIS A 242 23.79 35.14 45.44
C HIS A 242 23.53 33.95 44.49
N ARG A 243 24.63 33.32 44.02
CA ARG A 243 24.66 32.13 43.15
C ARG A 243 24.82 30.84 43.96
N ARG A 244 24.19 29.73 43.52
CA ARG A 244 24.74 28.35 43.30
C ARG A 244 23.55 27.44 42.93
N ARG A 245 23.55 26.57 41.91
CA ARG A 245 24.53 25.66 41.24
C ARG A 245 24.39 24.21 41.76
N THR A 246 23.91 23.34 40.85
CA THR A 246 23.99 21.86 40.82
C THR A 246 23.49 21.06 42.02
N ASN A 247 22.65 20.06 41.74
CA ASN A 247 23.15 18.70 41.92
C ASN A 247 22.68 17.77 40.78
N SER A 248 23.52 16.82 40.40
CA SER A 248 23.24 15.81 39.37
C SER A 248 22.59 14.57 40.01
N ASN A 249 21.78 13.83 39.25
CA ASN A 249 21.35 12.50 39.67
C ASN A 249 21.33 11.51 38.50
N THR A 250 22.53 11.20 38.01
CA THR A 250 22.75 10.12 37.05
C THR A 250 22.43 8.79 37.73
N ARG A 251 21.44 8.05 37.23
CA ARG A 251 21.28 6.63 37.58
C ARG A 251 21.05 5.80 36.32
N HIS A 252 22.14 5.21 35.83
CA HIS A 252 22.09 4.19 34.79
C HIS A 252 21.19 3.03 35.26
N ARG A 253 20.27 2.58 34.40
CA ARG A 253 19.76 1.21 34.47
C ARG A 253 20.49 0.37 33.45
N HIS A 254 21.16 -0.66 33.94
CA HIS A 254 21.76 -1.69 33.10
C HIS A 254 20.66 -2.52 32.42
N GLY A 255 20.76 -2.66 31.11
CA GLY A 255 20.69 -4.00 30.51
C GLY A 255 22.12 -4.59 30.43
N PRO A 256 22.31 -5.79 29.84
CA PRO A 256 21.32 -6.60 29.12
C PRO A 256 21.10 -7.99 29.77
N ALA A 257 20.19 -8.77 29.18
CA ALA A 257 20.09 -10.22 29.40
C ALA A 257 19.73 -10.92 28.07
N THR A 258 20.68 -10.96 27.13
CA THR A 258 20.54 -11.68 25.86
C THR A 258 20.74 -13.18 26.07
N TYR A 259 19.64 -13.93 26.09
CA TYR A 259 19.67 -15.39 26.15
C TYR A 259 19.97 -15.97 24.76
N ILE A 260 21.06 -16.72 24.62
CA ILE A 260 21.42 -17.44 23.40
C ILE A 260 21.20 -18.94 23.66
N PRO A 261 20.27 -19.60 22.95
CA PRO A 261 20.16 -21.06 22.99
C PRO A 261 21.33 -21.69 22.26
N LYS A 262 21.82 -22.84 22.77
CA LYS A 262 22.84 -23.64 22.09
C LYS A 262 22.17 -24.62 21.11
N ILE A 263 22.73 -24.69 19.90
CA ILE A 263 22.78 -25.90 19.06
C ILE A 263 24.24 -25.98 18.58
#